data_AF-A0A382PIF5-F1
#
_entry.id   AF-A0A382PIF5-F1
#
_cell.length_a   1.000
_cell.length_b   1.000
_cell.length_c   1.000
_cell.angle_alpha   90.00
_cell.angle_beta   90.00
_cell.angle_gamma   90.00
#
_symmetry.space_group_name_H-M   'P 1'
#
loop_
_entity.id
_entity.type
_entity.pdbx_description
1 polymer ?
#
loop_
_entity_poly.entity_id
_entity_poly.type
_entity_poly.pdbx_seq_one_letter_code
_entity_poly.pdbx_strand_id
1 'polypeptide(L)'
;MGVNDVGIIGVGKDAYNSDLAGMINGRILPWVEDVEADGYPVWTDYGAVQRSTYFLDRQGNLIYQFNITTLDPDDPDDYQYLINLILDYRAYNGPSIIRVTEDFLSIQSAIESASDGDIILVNPGTYLGQINFLDKNVTLASLIYSGYDQNDLEKTILDGDGQGPIVTFNDGQDQSAILLGFIIKNGSASQSGGGILIEDASPTIDRNIIHNNHAGSCGGTGGGIAVQGESYPHIFGNVIHDNIVSGECDCICYYGGGVYVDTTSWPVLGGSVTLGNTFYNNSADYGTELFRDHDEDTTNWTPIYA
;
A
#
# COMPACT_ATOMS: atom_id res chain seq x y z
N MET A 1 -4.24 -4.57 2.61
CA MET A 1 -3.24 -5.37 3.34
C MET A 1 -2.48 -4.47 4.31
N GLY A 2 -3.00 -4.34 5.52
CA GLY A 2 -2.36 -3.62 6.63
C GLY A 2 -2.77 -4.23 7.98
N VAL A 3 -2.33 -3.64 9.10
CA VAL A 3 -2.77 -4.03 10.46
C VAL A 3 -4.30 -4.02 10.58
N ASN A 4 -5.00 -3.25 9.74
CA ASN A 4 -6.46 -3.22 9.63
C ASN A 4 -7.11 -4.52 9.13
N ASP A 5 -6.34 -5.42 8.49
CA ASP A 5 -6.79 -6.75 8.06
C ASP A 5 -6.53 -7.83 9.12
N VAL A 6 -5.86 -7.46 10.22
CA VAL A 6 -5.64 -8.34 11.37
C VAL A 6 -6.79 -8.12 12.36
N GLY A 7 -7.71 -9.08 12.43
CA GLY A 7 -8.73 -9.11 13.47
C GLY A 7 -8.10 -9.46 14.81
N ILE A 8 -8.06 -8.52 15.75
CA ILE A 8 -7.64 -8.78 17.13
C ILE A 8 -8.78 -9.47 17.86
N ILE A 9 -8.55 -10.70 18.34
CA ILE A 9 -9.48 -11.40 19.23
C ILE A 9 -9.12 -11.03 20.66
N GLY A 10 -9.99 -10.28 21.32
CA GLY A 10 -9.89 -10.05 22.76
C GLY A 10 -10.47 -11.23 23.53
N VAL A 11 -9.65 -11.91 24.33
CA VAL A 11 -10.10 -13.01 25.21
C VAL A 11 -10.21 -12.48 26.63
N GLY A 12 -11.43 -12.49 27.17
CA GLY A 12 -11.71 -12.18 28.57
C GLY A 12 -11.80 -13.47 29.39
N LYS A 13 -11.06 -13.54 30.50
CA LYS A 13 -11.24 -14.58 31.51
C LYS A 13 -11.94 -13.95 32.73
N ASP A 14 -13.06 -14.56 33.11
CA ASP A 14 -13.74 -14.42 34.41
C ASP A 14 -14.39 -13.07 34.79
N ALA A 15 -14.83 -12.23 33.83
CA ALA A 15 -15.63 -11.05 34.18
C ALA A 15 -16.85 -10.85 33.27
N TYR A 16 -18.04 -11.09 33.84
CA TYR A 16 -19.32 -10.58 33.34
C TYR A 16 -19.27 -9.05 33.35
N ASN A 17 -18.88 -8.44 32.23
CA ASN A 17 -19.08 -7.01 31.99
C ASN A 17 -20.15 -6.89 30.92
N SER A 18 -21.27 -6.24 31.26
CA SER A 18 -22.33 -5.94 30.29
C SER A 18 -21.93 -4.87 29.27
N ASP A 19 -20.77 -4.24 29.46
CA ASP A 19 -20.18 -3.19 28.63
C ASP A 19 -18.67 -3.07 28.89
N LEU A 20 -17.87 -2.89 27.83
CA LEU A 20 -16.46 -2.53 27.87
C LEU A 20 -16.30 -1.16 27.17
N ALA A 21 -16.37 -0.09 27.95
CA ALA A 21 -16.12 1.26 27.46
C ALA A 21 -14.67 1.35 26.93
N GLY A 22 -14.50 1.47 25.61
CA GLY A 22 -13.19 1.49 24.94
C GLY A 22 -13.17 0.80 23.57
N MET A 23 -14.26 0.15 23.15
CA MET A 23 -14.34 -0.48 21.83
C MET A 23 -14.46 0.56 20.70
N ILE A 24 -13.50 0.56 19.77
CA ILE A 24 -13.49 1.48 18.61
C ILE A 24 -14.65 1.11 17.64
N ASN A 25 -15.57 2.06 17.43
CA ASN A 25 -16.64 2.03 16.42
C ASN A 25 -17.72 0.93 16.58
N GLY A 26 -18.04 0.49 17.80
CA GLY A 26 -19.21 -0.38 18.04
C GLY A 26 -19.16 -1.75 17.34
N ARG A 27 -17.98 -2.19 16.90
CA ARG A 27 -17.78 -3.50 16.29
C ARG A 27 -17.82 -4.57 17.38
N ILE A 28 -18.78 -5.49 17.29
CA ILE A 28 -18.79 -6.73 18.09
C ILE A 28 -17.59 -7.55 17.64
N LEU A 29 -16.55 -7.65 18.48
CA LEU A 29 -15.50 -8.63 18.25
C LEU A 29 -16.12 -10.03 18.33
N PRO A 30 -15.73 -10.98 17.46
CA PRO A 30 -16.05 -12.39 17.68
C PRO A 30 -15.46 -12.78 19.03
N TRP A 31 -16.34 -12.90 20.03
CA TRP A 31 -16.02 -13.38 21.36
C TRP A 31 -16.10 -14.89 21.31
N VAL A 32 -15.07 -15.54 21.84
CA VAL A 32 -15.07 -16.98 22.04
C VAL A 32 -15.07 -17.16 23.55
N GLU A 33 -16.22 -17.54 24.11
CA GLU A 33 -16.36 -17.86 25.53
C GLU A 33 -15.93 -19.31 25.77
N ASP A 34 -15.12 -19.54 26.80
CA ASP A 34 -14.82 -20.90 27.28
C ASP A 34 -16.00 -21.37 28.12
N VAL A 35 -16.94 -22.11 27.52
CA VAL A 35 -18.04 -22.71 28.29
C VAL A 35 -17.48 -23.96 28.97
N GLU A 36 -16.81 -23.77 30.11
CA GLU A 36 -16.21 -24.86 30.92
C GLU A 36 -17.18 -26.02 31.19
N ALA A 37 -18.49 -25.72 31.24
CA ALA A 37 -19.55 -26.71 31.49
C ALA A 37 -19.65 -27.82 30.43
N ASP A 38 -19.17 -27.59 29.19
CA ASP A 38 -19.27 -28.56 28.09
C ASP A 38 -17.98 -29.37 27.88
N GLY A 39 -16.96 -29.19 28.72
CA GLY A 39 -15.73 -30.01 28.69
C GLY A 39 -14.79 -29.72 27.51
N TYR A 40 -14.90 -28.52 26.92
CA TYR A 40 -14.01 -28.03 25.87
C TYR A 40 -13.31 -26.74 26.34
N PRO A 41 -12.34 -26.84 27.28
CA PRO A 41 -11.71 -25.70 27.93
C PRO A 41 -10.65 -25.05 27.01
N VAL A 42 -11.05 -24.61 25.82
CA VAL A 42 -10.17 -24.19 24.71
C VAL A 42 -9.21 -23.09 25.17
N TRP A 43 -9.66 -22.10 25.94
CA TRP A 43 -8.79 -20.98 26.34
C TRP A 43 -7.96 -21.31 27.57
N THR A 44 -8.47 -22.17 28.44
CA THR A 44 -7.72 -22.70 29.57
C THR A 44 -6.55 -23.56 29.10
N ASP A 45 -6.73 -24.36 28.05
CA ASP A 45 -5.67 -25.14 27.40
C ASP A 45 -4.56 -24.25 26.82
N TYR A 46 -4.91 -23.01 26.44
CA TYR A 46 -3.98 -21.97 25.98
C TYR A 46 -3.49 -21.06 27.12
N GLY A 47 -3.73 -21.42 28.39
CA GLY A 47 -3.26 -20.66 29.55
C GLY A 47 -3.75 -19.22 29.60
N ALA A 48 -4.95 -18.94 29.08
CA ALA A 48 -5.44 -17.57 28.92
C ALA A 48 -5.60 -16.82 30.23
N VAL A 49 -5.10 -15.58 30.25
CA VAL A 49 -5.35 -14.59 31.28
C VAL A 49 -5.80 -13.28 30.65
N GLN A 50 -6.30 -12.34 31.46
CA GLN A 50 -6.72 -11.03 30.95
C GLN A 50 -5.59 -10.38 30.14
N ARG A 51 -5.93 -9.91 28.93
CA ARG A 51 -5.01 -9.24 27.99
C ARG A 51 -3.87 -10.15 27.47
N SER A 52 -4.03 -11.47 27.56
CA SER A 52 -3.23 -12.38 26.75
C SER A 52 -3.45 -12.10 25.26
N THR A 53 -2.35 -11.95 24.54
CA THR A 53 -2.31 -11.79 23.08
C THR A 53 -1.63 -13.00 22.49
N TYR A 54 -2.20 -13.54 21.42
CA TYR A 54 -1.81 -14.79 20.80
C TYR A 54 -1.49 -14.57 19.32
N PHE A 55 -0.35 -15.06 18.87
CA PHE A 55 -0.03 -15.18 17.45
C PHE A 55 -0.15 -16.64 17.05
N LEU A 56 -1.01 -16.93 16.08
CA LEU A 56 -1.29 -18.26 15.57
C LEU A 56 -0.79 -18.37 14.11
N ASP A 57 -0.34 -19.56 13.71
CA ASP A 57 -0.02 -19.82 12.29
C ASP A 57 -1.29 -20.09 11.46
N ARG A 58 -1.14 -20.28 10.15
CA ARG A 58 -2.26 -20.57 9.23
C ARG A 58 -2.95 -21.91 9.52
N GLN A 59 -2.31 -22.80 10.27
CA GLN A 59 -2.85 -24.09 10.69
C GLN A 59 -3.52 -23.99 12.08
N GLY A 60 -3.50 -22.81 12.71
CA GLY A 60 -4.08 -22.56 14.01
C GLY A 60 -3.18 -22.93 15.19
N ASN A 61 -1.90 -23.23 14.97
CA ASN A 61 -0.97 -23.53 16.05
C ASN A 61 -0.50 -22.24 16.72
N LEU A 62 -0.34 -22.27 18.05
CA LEU A 62 0.22 -21.16 18.81
C LEU A 62 1.72 -20.99 18.53
N ILE A 63 2.09 -19.82 18.02
CA ILE A 63 3.48 -19.45 17.74
C ILE A 63 4.07 -18.62 18.89
N TYR A 64 3.29 -17.67 19.39
CA TYR A 64 3.73 -16.76 20.46
C TYR A 64 2.57 -16.29 21.32
N GLN A 65 2.85 -16.09 22.60
CA GLN A 65 1.90 -15.57 23.58
C GLN A 65 2.61 -14.58 24.49
N PHE A 66 1.98 -13.43 24.73
CA PHE A 66 2.44 -12.45 25.69
C PHE A 66 1.25 -11.72 26.33
N ASN A 67 1.51 -10.89 27.34
CA ASN A 67 0.49 -10.03 27.93
C ASN A 67 0.66 -8.60 27.40
N ILE A 68 -0.35 -8.07 26.70
CA ILE A 68 -0.25 -6.74 26.07
C ILE A 68 -0.29 -5.58 27.07
N THR A 69 -0.59 -5.82 28.36
CA THR A 69 -0.50 -4.76 29.40
C THR A 69 0.87 -4.13 29.54
N THR A 70 1.93 -4.81 29.09
CA THR A 70 3.28 -4.25 29.15
C THR A 70 3.53 -3.19 28.08
N LEU A 71 2.63 -3.01 27.12
CA LEU A 71 2.77 -2.08 26.01
C LEU A 71 1.79 -0.92 26.18
N ASP A 72 2.30 0.30 26.09
CA ASP A 72 1.52 1.53 26.04
C ASP A 72 1.19 1.87 24.57
N PRO A 73 -0.09 1.87 24.14
CA PRO A 73 -0.45 2.18 22.76
C PRO A 73 -0.15 3.63 22.36
N ASP A 74 0.02 4.53 23.33
CA ASP A 74 0.38 5.93 23.09
C ASP A 74 1.91 6.15 23.07
N ASP A 75 2.71 5.13 23.37
CA ASP A 75 4.18 5.15 23.28
C ASP A 75 4.66 4.64 21.90
N PRO A 76 5.34 5.48 21.09
CA PRO A 76 5.90 5.08 19.80
C PRO A 76 6.81 3.85 19.83
N ASP A 77 7.58 3.66 20.90
CA ASP A 77 8.57 2.58 20.98
C ASP A 77 7.89 1.22 21.20
N ASP A 78 6.88 1.17 22.07
CA ASP A 78 6.07 -0.03 22.32
C ASP A 78 5.23 -0.39 21.10
N TYR A 79 4.71 0.64 20.43
CA TYR A 79 4.01 0.55 19.17
C TYR A 79 4.91 -0.10 18.09
N GLN A 80 6.13 0.41 17.91
CA GLN A 80 7.11 -0.16 16.97
C GLN A 80 7.54 -1.58 17.35
N TYR A 81 7.72 -1.84 18.65
CA TYR A 81 8.04 -3.18 19.14
C TYR A 81 6.98 -4.20 18.73
N LEU A 82 5.69 -3.90 18.95
CA LEU A 82 4.60 -4.82 18.62
C LEU A 82 4.56 -5.13 17.12
N ILE A 83 4.80 -4.13 16.29
CA ILE A 83 4.81 -4.27 14.84
C ILE A 83 5.97 -5.11 14.38
N ASN A 84 7.17 -4.86 14.90
CA ASN A 84 8.34 -5.67 14.61
C ASN A 84 8.14 -7.12 15.05
N LEU A 85 7.50 -7.35 16.19
CA LEU A 85 7.17 -8.69 16.67
C LEU A 85 6.21 -9.43 15.72
N ILE A 86 5.13 -8.78 15.26
CA ILE A 86 4.18 -9.37 14.29
C ILE A 86 4.90 -9.75 13.00
N LEU A 87 5.76 -8.84 12.53
CA LEU A 87 6.53 -8.99 11.31
C LEU A 87 7.51 -10.15 11.42
N ASP A 88 8.30 -10.24 12.48
CA ASP A 88 9.28 -11.32 12.69
C ASP A 88 8.61 -12.71 12.68
N TYR A 89 7.45 -12.83 13.32
CA TYR A 89 6.70 -14.09 13.31
C TYR A 89 6.07 -14.41 11.95
N ARG A 90 5.77 -13.39 11.13
CA ARG A 90 5.36 -13.62 9.72
C ARG A 90 6.51 -14.18 8.88
N ALA A 91 7.75 -13.75 9.12
CA ALA A 91 8.92 -14.23 8.37
C ALA A 91 9.35 -15.65 8.75
N TYR A 92 8.96 -16.17 9.92
CA TYR A 92 9.28 -17.53 10.32
C TYR A 92 8.59 -18.56 9.40
N ASN A 93 9.35 -19.12 8.44
CA ASN A 93 8.88 -19.96 7.31
C ASN A 93 8.00 -19.24 6.27
N GLY A 94 7.98 -17.91 6.28
CA GLY A 94 7.30 -17.07 5.30
C GLY A 94 8.28 -16.25 4.47
N PRO A 95 7.78 -15.32 3.64
CA PRO A 95 8.64 -14.38 2.96
C PRO A 95 9.43 -13.51 3.94
N SER A 96 10.66 -13.18 3.56
CA SER A 96 11.59 -12.41 4.39
C SER A 96 11.12 -10.98 4.54
N ILE A 97 11.57 -10.34 5.63
CA ILE A 97 11.44 -8.91 5.83
C ILE A 97 12.81 -8.29 5.69
N ILE A 98 12.89 -7.28 4.83
CA ILE A 98 14.10 -6.54 4.53
C ILE A 98 13.87 -5.09 4.95
N ARG A 99 14.73 -4.54 5.81
CA ARG A 99 14.62 -3.18 6.33
C ARG A 99 15.60 -2.25 5.64
N VAL A 100 15.07 -1.25 4.94
CA VAL A 100 15.91 -0.20 4.35
C VAL A 100 16.42 0.70 5.47
N THR A 101 17.70 1.09 5.38
CA THR A 101 18.56 1.77 6.36
C THR A 101 19.12 0.89 7.49
N GLU A 102 18.67 -0.35 7.64
CA GLU A 102 19.24 -1.33 8.58
C GLU A 102 20.01 -2.41 7.83
N ASP A 103 19.34 -3.10 6.90
CA ASP A 103 19.92 -4.18 6.10
C ASP A 103 20.55 -3.67 4.80
N PHE A 104 19.95 -2.63 4.21
CA PHE A 104 20.36 -2.04 2.93
C PHE A 104 20.42 -0.51 2.99
N LEU A 105 21.39 0.09 2.30
CA LEU A 105 21.54 1.55 2.24
C LEU A 105 20.60 2.23 1.23
N SER A 106 19.94 1.47 0.35
CA SER A 106 18.99 2.00 -0.64
C SER A 106 17.83 1.03 -0.88
N ILE A 107 16.68 1.57 -1.28
CA ILE A 107 15.49 0.79 -1.64
C ILE A 107 15.79 -0.14 -2.83
N GLN A 108 16.49 0.36 -3.86
CA GLN A 108 16.79 -0.44 -5.04
C GLN A 108 17.66 -1.67 -4.71
N SER A 109 18.67 -1.51 -3.85
CA SER A 109 19.52 -2.65 -3.45
C SER A 109 18.75 -3.70 -2.63
N ALA A 110 17.78 -3.26 -1.82
CA ALA A 110 16.87 -4.18 -1.14
C ALA A 110 16.02 -4.98 -2.15
N ILE A 111 15.44 -4.32 -3.16
CA ILE A 111 14.67 -4.99 -4.23
C ILE A 111 15.54 -6.00 -4.99
N GLU A 112 16.76 -5.60 -5.37
CA GLU A 112 17.71 -6.47 -6.07
C GLU A 112 18.06 -7.73 -5.28
N SER A 113 18.10 -7.65 -3.95
CA SER A 113 18.35 -8.80 -3.07
C SER A 113 17.13 -9.66 -2.74
N ALA A 114 15.93 -9.08 -2.83
CA ALA A 114 14.69 -9.72 -2.39
C ALA A 114 14.26 -10.89 -3.30
N SER A 115 13.44 -11.77 -2.77
CA SER A 115 12.72 -12.82 -3.52
C SER A 115 11.22 -12.51 -3.56
N ASP A 116 10.50 -13.15 -4.48
CA ASP A 116 9.05 -13.02 -4.56
C ASP A 116 8.36 -13.30 -3.21
N GLY A 117 7.42 -12.43 -2.87
CA GLY A 117 6.67 -12.43 -1.62
C GLY A 117 7.32 -11.63 -0.49
N ASP A 118 8.63 -11.31 -0.57
CA ASP A 118 9.34 -10.58 0.48
C ASP A 118 8.73 -9.19 0.72
N ILE A 119 8.88 -8.70 1.94
CA ILE A 119 8.44 -7.37 2.35
C ILE A 119 9.66 -6.49 2.56
N ILE A 120 9.72 -5.39 1.84
CA ILE A 120 10.71 -4.35 2.00
C ILE A 120 10.07 -3.21 2.79
N LEU A 121 10.49 -3.06 4.04
CA LEU A 121 10.03 -2.00 4.94
C LEU A 121 10.98 -0.82 4.87
N VAL A 122 10.40 0.34 4.61
CA VAL A 122 11.15 1.58 4.45
C VAL A 122 10.84 2.51 5.61
N ASN A 123 11.89 2.82 6.38
CA ASN A 123 11.83 3.81 7.45
C ASN A 123 11.45 5.19 6.90
N PRO A 124 10.78 6.05 7.69
CA PRO A 124 10.53 7.43 7.30
C PRO A 124 11.82 8.16 6.89
N GLY A 125 11.70 9.02 5.89
CA GLY A 125 12.85 9.68 5.27
C GLY A 125 12.60 10.07 3.82
N THR A 126 13.54 10.82 3.26
CA THR A 126 13.53 11.17 1.82
C THR A 126 14.55 10.31 1.09
N TYR A 127 14.07 9.55 0.11
CA TYR A 127 14.85 8.66 -0.72
C TYR A 127 14.89 9.24 -2.13
N LEU A 128 16.10 9.59 -2.58
CA LEU A 128 16.32 10.15 -3.91
C LEU A 128 16.51 9.04 -4.94
N GLY A 129 15.98 9.28 -6.14
CA GLY A 129 16.20 8.44 -7.30
C GLY A 129 14.99 7.58 -7.68
N GLN A 130 15.21 6.70 -8.65
CA GLN A 130 14.18 5.87 -9.26
C GLN A 130 14.21 4.46 -8.68
N ILE A 131 13.03 3.83 -8.63
CA ILE A 131 12.80 2.50 -8.10
C ILE A 131 12.20 1.65 -9.21
N ASN A 132 12.85 0.53 -9.51
CA ASN A 132 12.33 -0.48 -10.41
C ASN A 132 12.11 -1.78 -9.65
N PHE A 133 10.88 -2.33 -9.73
CA PHE A 133 10.50 -3.62 -9.15
C PHE A 133 11.11 -4.84 -9.88
N LEU A 134 11.74 -4.62 -11.04
CA LEU A 134 12.41 -5.59 -11.89
C LEU A 134 11.44 -6.62 -12.45
N ASP A 135 11.54 -7.89 -12.07
CA ASP A 135 10.62 -8.97 -12.40
C ASP A 135 10.02 -9.59 -11.12
N LYS A 136 10.05 -8.82 -10.01
CA LYS A 136 9.79 -9.36 -8.67
C LYS A 136 8.46 -8.93 -8.09
N ASN A 137 7.78 -9.89 -7.48
CA ASN A 137 6.53 -9.69 -6.75
C ASN A 137 6.79 -9.44 -5.27
N VAL A 138 7.36 -8.27 -4.94
CA VAL A 138 7.66 -7.86 -3.55
C VAL A 138 6.66 -6.83 -3.05
N THR A 139 6.51 -6.75 -1.72
CA THR A 139 5.79 -5.65 -1.06
C THR A 139 6.78 -4.57 -0.64
N LEU A 140 6.76 -3.41 -1.29
CA LEU A 140 7.45 -2.22 -0.83
C LEU A 140 6.47 -1.38 0.01
N ALA A 141 6.75 -1.25 1.31
CA ALA A 141 5.85 -0.56 2.23
C ALA A 141 6.60 0.46 3.10
N SER A 142 6.02 1.65 3.24
CA SER A 142 6.39 2.58 4.30
C SER A 142 5.99 2.02 5.65
N LEU A 143 6.88 2.15 6.65
CA LEU A 143 6.67 1.67 8.03
C LEU A 143 5.44 2.31 8.73
N ILE A 144 4.87 3.38 8.17
CA ILE A 144 3.81 4.19 8.79
C ILE A 144 2.44 3.51 8.81
N TYR A 145 2.20 2.44 8.03
CA TYR A 145 0.93 1.69 8.09
C TYR A 145 0.73 0.76 9.27
N SER A 146 1.61 0.92 10.22
CA SER A 146 1.49 0.37 11.52
C SER A 146 0.26 1.00 12.23
N GLY A 147 0.05 2.32 12.22
CA GLY A 147 -1.14 2.93 12.84
C GLY A 147 -0.90 4.11 13.77
N TYR A 148 0.23 4.80 13.62
CA TYR A 148 0.52 6.03 14.34
C TYR A 148 -0.14 7.23 13.62
N ASP A 149 -0.58 8.21 14.42
CA ASP A 149 -1.43 9.38 14.10
C ASP A 149 -1.28 9.99 12.67
N GLN A 150 -2.40 10.42 12.07
CA GLN A 150 -2.42 11.18 10.80
C GLN A 150 -1.64 12.50 10.86
N ASN A 151 -1.23 12.93 12.06
CA ASN A 151 -0.48 14.15 12.31
C ASN A 151 1.02 13.95 12.56
N ASP A 152 1.54 12.71 12.61
CA ASP A 152 2.97 12.48 12.84
C ASP A 152 3.82 12.58 11.56
N LEU A 153 4.65 13.62 11.59
CA LEU A 153 5.36 14.23 10.48
C LEU A 153 6.73 13.60 10.24
N GLU A 154 6.78 12.30 10.00
CA GLU A 154 7.85 11.72 9.19
C GLU A 154 7.22 10.82 8.13
N LYS A 155 7.09 11.33 6.91
CA LYS A 155 6.53 10.59 5.77
C LYS A 155 7.66 9.95 4.98
N THR A 156 7.46 8.73 4.48
CA THR A 156 8.43 8.11 3.56
C THR A 156 8.23 8.72 2.17
N ILE A 157 9.20 9.52 1.73
CA ILE A 157 9.16 10.28 0.49
C ILE A 157 10.08 9.61 -0.54
N LEU A 158 9.52 9.27 -1.69
CA LEU A 158 10.24 8.94 -2.91
C LEU A 158 10.28 10.22 -3.75
N ASP A 159 11.46 10.85 -3.80
CA ASP A 159 11.66 12.13 -4.49
C ASP A 159 12.46 11.90 -5.77
N GLY A 160 11.84 12.22 -6.91
CA GLY A 160 12.46 12.06 -8.22
C GLY A 160 13.61 13.04 -8.48
N ASP A 161 13.71 14.14 -7.73
CA ASP A 161 14.68 15.23 -7.97
C ASP A 161 14.70 15.69 -9.45
N GLY A 162 13.52 15.76 -10.06
CA GLY A 162 13.35 16.09 -11.47
C GLY A 162 13.73 14.97 -12.44
N GLN A 163 13.84 13.73 -11.98
CA GLN A 163 13.96 12.52 -12.80
C GLN A 163 12.73 11.64 -12.60
N GLY A 164 12.26 10.99 -13.68
CA GLY A 164 11.11 10.10 -13.62
C GLY A 164 11.08 9.11 -14.80
N PRO A 165 10.23 8.06 -14.76
CA PRO A 165 9.32 7.70 -13.67
C PRO A 165 10.02 7.44 -12.34
N ILE A 166 9.39 7.79 -11.21
CA ILE A 166 9.99 7.52 -9.89
C ILE A 166 9.87 6.04 -9.57
N VAL A 167 8.71 5.44 -9.83
CA VAL A 167 8.48 4.01 -9.63
C VAL A 167 8.09 3.37 -10.95
N THR A 168 8.77 2.29 -11.30
CA THR A 168 8.48 1.49 -12.51
C THR A 168 8.11 0.07 -12.12
N PHE A 169 6.98 -0.38 -12.66
CA PHE A 169 6.58 -1.77 -12.78
C PHE A 169 6.59 -2.12 -14.26
N ASN A 170 7.49 -3.02 -14.63
CA ASN A 170 7.61 -3.52 -15.99
C ASN A 170 7.95 -5.00 -15.95
N ASP A 171 7.66 -5.73 -17.03
CA ASP A 171 8.04 -7.14 -17.17
C ASP A 171 7.26 -8.14 -16.30
N GLY A 172 5.95 -7.90 -16.07
CA GLY A 172 5.02 -8.97 -15.68
C GLY A 172 4.74 -9.15 -14.19
N GLN A 173 4.98 -8.14 -13.33
CA GLN A 173 4.49 -8.23 -11.94
C GLN A 173 2.98 -8.45 -11.91
N ASP A 174 2.51 -9.23 -10.94
CA ASP A 174 1.10 -9.40 -10.66
C ASP A 174 0.65 -8.57 -9.45
N GLN A 175 -0.59 -8.76 -9.02
CA GLN A 175 -1.21 -7.97 -7.96
C GLN A 175 -0.58 -8.20 -6.57
N SER A 176 0.33 -9.17 -6.44
CA SER A 176 1.12 -9.40 -5.23
C SER A 176 2.37 -8.51 -5.14
N ALA A 177 2.78 -7.84 -6.22
CA ALA A 177 3.68 -6.69 -6.15
C ALA A 177 2.92 -5.48 -5.61
N ILE A 178 3.35 -4.94 -4.48
CA ILE A 178 2.60 -3.93 -3.73
C ILE A 178 3.47 -2.70 -3.47
N LEU A 179 2.95 -1.52 -3.78
CA LEU A 179 3.49 -0.23 -3.36
C LEU A 179 2.53 0.44 -2.38
N LEU A 180 2.98 0.63 -1.14
CA LEU A 180 2.12 1.01 -0.03
C LEU A 180 2.71 2.14 0.83
N GLY A 181 2.07 3.31 0.84
CA GLY A 181 2.29 4.33 1.88
C GLY A 181 3.34 5.37 1.64
N PHE A 182 3.68 5.62 0.39
CA PHE A 182 4.70 6.59 0.03
C PHE A 182 4.08 7.93 -0.35
N ILE A 183 4.83 9.00 -0.07
CA ILE A 183 4.74 10.23 -0.87
C ILE A 183 5.62 10.03 -2.10
N ILE A 184 5.08 10.27 -3.29
CA ILE A 184 5.79 10.15 -4.57
C ILE A 184 5.70 11.49 -5.28
N LYS A 185 6.83 12.20 -5.38
CA LYS A 185 6.83 13.59 -5.85
C LYS A 185 8.07 14.01 -6.63
N ASN A 186 7.93 15.12 -7.34
CA ASN A 186 8.98 15.76 -8.13
C ASN A 186 9.57 14.85 -9.23
N GLY A 187 8.79 13.87 -9.69
CA GLY A 187 9.16 13.04 -10.82
C GLY A 187 9.00 13.82 -12.12
N SER A 188 9.91 13.62 -13.07
CA SER A 188 9.81 14.24 -14.40
C SER A 188 10.20 13.23 -15.46
N ALA A 189 9.20 12.55 -16.02
CA ALA A 189 9.39 11.59 -17.11
C ALA A 189 9.33 12.29 -18.48
N SER A 190 10.16 11.86 -19.43
CA SER A 190 10.18 12.44 -20.77
C SER A 190 8.93 12.11 -21.60
N GLN A 191 8.23 11.01 -21.30
CA GLN A 191 7.04 10.59 -22.04
C GLN A 191 5.86 10.33 -21.11
N SER A 192 5.96 9.31 -20.25
CA SER A 192 4.82 8.82 -19.49
C SER A 192 5.16 8.51 -18.03
N GLY A 193 4.16 8.60 -17.16
CA GLY A 193 4.27 8.09 -15.79
C GLY A 193 5.23 8.88 -14.92
N GLY A 194 5.04 10.20 -14.81
CA GLY A 194 5.95 11.08 -14.08
C GLY A 194 6.27 10.58 -12.66
N GLY A 195 5.23 10.17 -11.92
CA GLY A 195 5.36 9.49 -10.63
C GLY A 195 5.54 7.99 -10.80
N ILE A 196 4.53 7.31 -11.36
CA ILE A 196 4.49 5.85 -11.50
C ILE A 196 4.25 5.47 -12.97
N LEU A 197 5.07 4.55 -13.48
CA LEU A 197 4.84 3.87 -14.76
C LEU A 197 4.53 2.39 -14.51
N ILE A 198 3.42 1.92 -15.06
CA ILE A 198 3.02 0.52 -15.11
C ILE A 198 2.92 0.13 -16.58
N GLU A 199 3.78 -0.78 -17.02
CA GLU A 199 3.85 -1.25 -18.41
C GLU A 199 3.94 -2.78 -18.43
N ASP A 200 2.97 -3.45 -19.06
CA ASP A 200 2.85 -4.91 -19.07
C ASP A 200 2.98 -5.54 -17.67
N ALA A 201 2.33 -4.92 -16.68
CA ALA A 201 2.38 -5.30 -15.28
C ALA A 201 1.04 -4.99 -14.57
N SER A 202 0.74 -5.72 -13.50
CA SER A 202 -0.54 -5.63 -12.78
C SER A 202 -0.37 -5.46 -11.26
N PRO A 203 0.46 -4.51 -10.77
CA PRO A 203 0.70 -4.33 -9.34
C PRO A 203 -0.51 -3.80 -8.57
N THR A 204 -0.40 -3.83 -7.24
CA THR A 204 -1.30 -3.11 -6.32
C THR A 204 -0.64 -1.82 -5.82
N ILE A 205 -1.27 -0.67 -6.07
CA ILE A 205 -0.88 0.67 -5.63
C ILE A 205 -1.87 1.14 -4.56
N ASP A 206 -1.46 1.12 -3.30
CA ASP A 206 -2.37 1.32 -2.17
C ASP A 206 -1.92 2.46 -1.25
N ARG A 207 -2.85 3.38 -0.95
CA ARG A 207 -2.67 4.49 0.00
C ARG A 207 -1.36 5.27 -0.12
N ASN A 208 -1.01 5.64 -1.35
CA ASN A 208 0.09 6.57 -1.63
C ASN A 208 -0.45 7.99 -1.81
N ILE A 209 0.43 8.98 -1.65
CA ILE A 209 0.18 10.37 -2.04
C ILE A 209 1.08 10.68 -3.23
N ILE A 210 0.50 10.87 -4.41
CA ILE A 210 1.20 11.01 -5.68
C ILE A 210 0.98 12.44 -6.17
N HIS A 211 2.01 13.28 -6.10
CA HIS A 211 1.83 14.70 -6.38
C HIS A 211 3.06 15.43 -6.92
N ASN A 212 2.84 16.57 -7.58
CA ASN A 212 3.92 17.36 -8.20
C ASN A 212 4.80 16.54 -9.14
N ASN A 213 4.22 15.57 -9.85
CA ASN A 213 4.91 14.82 -10.87
C ASN A 213 4.57 15.35 -12.25
N HIS A 214 5.54 15.27 -13.14
CA HIS A 214 5.46 15.76 -14.49
C HIS A 214 5.75 14.64 -15.49
N ALA A 215 4.95 14.58 -16.54
CA ALA A 215 5.28 13.79 -17.72
C ALA A 215 5.14 14.67 -18.96
N GLY A 216 6.10 14.57 -19.89
CA GLY A 216 5.85 14.96 -21.26
C GLY A 216 6.99 15.65 -22.00
N SER A 217 7.12 15.19 -23.25
CA SER A 217 7.77 15.85 -24.37
C SER A 217 6.65 16.13 -25.39
N CYS A 218 6.66 15.52 -26.57
CA CYS A 218 5.52 15.53 -27.47
C CYS A 218 4.67 14.27 -27.27
N GLY A 219 3.38 14.41 -26.94
CA GLY A 219 2.49 13.26 -26.74
C GLY A 219 2.57 12.63 -25.34
N GLY A 220 2.90 13.41 -24.30
CA GLY A 220 3.08 12.88 -22.95
C GLY A 220 1.79 12.36 -22.32
N THR A 221 1.89 11.44 -21.36
CA THR A 221 0.72 10.83 -20.69
C THR A 221 0.95 10.52 -19.21
N GLY A 222 -0.09 10.57 -18.38
CA GLY A 222 -0.03 10.04 -17.01
C GLY A 222 0.97 10.78 -16.11
N GLY A 223 0.70 12.04 -15.77
CA GLY A 223 1.60 12.84 -14.94
C GLY A 223 1.85 12.20 -13.57
N GLY A 224 0.78 11.74 -12.93
CA GLY A 224 0.84 10.94 -11.70
C GLY A 224 1.15 9.47 -11.99
N ILE A 225 0.25 8.79 -12.70
CA ILE A 225 0.34 7.38 -13.05
C ILE A 225 0.04 7.18 -14.54
N ALA A 226 0.88 6.42 -15.23
CA ALA A 226 0.56 5.87 -16.55
C ALA A 226 0.41 4.34 -16.47
N VAL A 227 -0.69 3.82 -17.00
CA VAL A 227 -0.98 2.38 -17.12
C VAL A 227 -1.01 2.03 -18.61
N GLN A 228 -0.08 1.17 -19.03
CA GLN A 228 0.20 0.84 -20.42
C GLN A 228 0.39 -0.66 -20.62
N GLY A 229 0.20 -1.13 -21.86
CA GLY A 229 0.34 -2.54 -22.22
C GLY A 229 -0.82 -3.40 -21.72
N GLU A 230 -0.62 -4.71 -21.61
CA GLU A 230 -1.62 -5.63 -21.07
C GLU A 230 -1.62 -5.59 -19.52
N SER A 231 -1.98 -4.43 -18.97
CA SER A 231 -1.87 -4.14 -17.53
C SER A 231 -3.24 -4.10 -16.82
N TYR A 232 -3.35 -4.81 -15.69
CA TYR A 232 -4.58 -4.95 -14.90
C TYR A 232 -4.35 -4.59 -13.41
N PRO A 233 -3.76 -3.42 -13.09
CA PRO A 233 -3.38 -3.09 -11.73
C PRO A 233 -4.57 -2.71 -10.86
N HIS A 234 -4.30 -2.71 -9.58
CA HIS A 234 -5.21 -2.45 -8.49
C HIS A 234 -4.80 -1.15 -7.79
N ILE A 235 -5.53 -0.05 -7.99
CA ILE A 235 -5.12 1.28 -7.54
C ILE A 235 -6.20 1.80 -6.58
N PHE A 236 -5.91 1.87 -5.28
CA PHE A 236 -6.93 2.21 -4.27
C PHE A 236 -6.40 3.11 -3.15
N GLY A 237 -7.30 3.88 -2.55
CA GLY A 237 -7.01 4.67 -1.36
C GLY A 237 -5.92 5.73 -1.53
N ASN A 238 -5.50 6.03 -2.76
CA ASN A 238 -4.45 7.00 -3.06
C ASN A 238 -5.01 8.43 -3.10
N VAL A 239 -4.14 9.40 -2.86
CA VAL A 239 -4.41 10.82 -3.10
C VAL A 239 -3.52 11.28 -4.25
N ILE A 240 -4.11 11.62 -5.39
CA ILE A 240 -3.41 11.92 -6.64
C ILE A 240 -3.71 13.36 -7.03
N HIS A 241 -2.73 14.26 -6.90
CA HIS A 241 -2.98 15.69 -7.08
C HIS A 241 -1.78 16.49 -7.61
N ASP A 242 -2.04 17.67 -8.17
CA ASP A 242 -0.99 18.56 -8.67
C ASP A 242 0.01 17.88 -9.64
N ASN A 243 -0.43 16.84 -10.37
CA ASN A 243 0.38 16.20 -11.40
C ASN A 243 0.05 16.81 -12.77
N ILE A 244 1.08 16.98 -13.60
CA ILE A 244 1.00 17.77 -14.82
C ILE A 244 1.53 16.98 -16.00
N VAL A 245 0.73 16.92 -17.06
CA VAL A 245 1.20 16.50 -18.39
C VAL A 245 1.27 17.71 -19.30
N SER A 246 2.46 18.02 -19.81
CA SER A 246 2.69 19.15 -20.72
C SER A 246 4.02 18.98 -21.47
N GLY A 247 4.26 19.78 -22.50
CA GLY A 247 5.54 19.80 -23.19
C GLY A 247 5.61 20.90 -24.25
N GLU A 248 6.60 20.83 -25.13
CA GLU A 248 6.91 21.89 -26.10
C GLU A 248 6.09 21.83 -27.40
N CYS A 249 5.32 20.74 -27.60
CA CYS A 249 4.60 20.55 -28.85
C CYS A 249 3.34 21.42 -28.92
N ASP A 250 3.16 22.10 -30.04
CA ASP A 250 1.93 22.80 -30.41
C ASP A 250 0.89 21.79 -30.94
N CYS A 251 0.51 20.83 -30.07
CA CYS A 251 -0.59 19.90 -30.30
C CYS A 251 -1.43 19.73 -29.05
N ILE A 252 -2.67 19.29 -29.25
CA ILE A 252 -3.54 18.82 -28.18
C ILE A 252 -3.29 17.32 -28.05
N CYS A 253 -2.31 16.97 -27.23
CA CYS A 253 -1.69 15.64 -27.23
C CYS A 253 -1.19 15.23 -25.83
N TYR A 254 -1.64 15.92 -24.78
CA TYR A 254 -1.29 15.64 -23.39
C TYR A 254 -2.49 15.04 -22.64
N TYR A 255 -2.34 13.84 -22.09
CA TYR A 255 -3.48 13.06 -21.58
C TYR A 255 -3.26 12.54 -20.15
N GLY A 256 -4.30 12.58 -19.31
CA GLY A 256 -4.26 11.92 -18.01
C GLY A 256 -3.33 12.60 -17.01
N GLY A 257 -3.68 13.80 -16.54
CA GLY A 257 -2.85 14.54 -15.57
C GLY A 257 -2.58 13.71 -14.31
N GLY A 258 -3.65 13.18 -13.71
CA GLY A 258 -3.58 12.26 -12.58
C GLY A 258 -3.24 10.84 -13.04
N VAL A 259 -4.16 10.20 -13.75
CA VAL A 259 -4.00 8.83 -14.25
C VAL A 259 -4.30 8.77 -15.76
N TYR A 260 -3.41 8.15 -16.51
CA TYR A 260 -3.63 7.74 -17.89
C TYR A 260 -3.73 6.21 -17.97
N VAL A 261 -4.66 5.72 -18.78
CA VAL A 261 -4.85 4.30 -19.08
C VAL A 261 -4.92 4.14 -20.59
N ASP A 262 -4.05 3.31 -21.16
CA ASP A 262 -4.08 3.03 -22.59
C ASP A 262 -5.25 2.12 -23.00
N THR A 263 -5.33 1.81 -24.29
CA THR A 263 -6.45 1.02 -24.85
C THR A 263 -6.44 -0.44 -24.41
N THR A 264 -5.27 -1.02 -24.14
CA THR A 264 -5.10 -2.44 -23.78
C THR A 264 -5.18 -2.71 -22.28
N SER A 265 -5.07 -1.67 -21.45
CA SER A 265 -5.09 -1.78 -20.00
C SER A 265 -6.49 -1.76 -19.39
N TRP A 266 -6.64 -2.43 -18.25
CA TRP A 266 -7.90 -2.47 -17.49
C TRP A 266 -7.69 -2.41 -15.97
N PRO A 267 -7.28 -1.25 -15.43
CA PRO A 267 -7.09 -1.10 -13.99
C PRO A 267 -8.42 -1.07 -13.22
N VAL A 268 -8.36 -1.44 -11.95
CA VAL A 268 -9.39 -1.13 -10.96
C VAL A 268 -8.93 0.09 -10.16
N LEU A 269 -9.61 1.23 -10.31
CA LEU A 269 -9.22 2.51 -9.70
C LEU A 269 -10.03 2.87 -8.44
N GLY A 270 -10.75 1.91 -7.86
CA GLY A 270 -11.67 2.16 -6.76
C GLY A 270 -12.90 1.26 -6.80
N GLY A 271 -13.95 1.65 -6.09
CA GLY A 271 -15.21 0.89 -6.05
C GLY A 271 -15.97 0.93 -4.73
N SER A 272 -15.40 1.49 -3.65
CA SER A 272 -16.12 1.75 -2.41
C SER A 272 -15.67 3.04 -1.74
N VAL A 273 -16.55 3.66 -0.94
CA VAL A 273 -16.26 4.93 -0.22
C VAL A 273 -15.01 4.81 0.66
N THR A 274 -14.69 3.61 1.15
CA THR A 274 -13.53 3.36 2.03
C THR A 274 -12.24 3.03 1.28
N LEU A 275 -12.31 2.74 -0.03
CA LEU A 275 -11.16 2.35 -0.87
C LEU A 275 -11.01 3.24 -2.12
N GLY A 276 -11.80 4.31 -2.23
CA GLY A 276 -11.75 5.24 -3.35
C GLY A 276 -10.46 6.06 -3.37
N ASN A 277 -9.96 6.35 -4.57
CA ASN A 277 -8.90 7.33 -4.75
C ASN A 277 -9.48 8.75 -4.70
N THR A 278 -8.66 9.72 -4.28
CA THR A 278 -9.00 11.14 -4.28
C THR A 278 -8.15 11.87 -5.32
N PHE A 279 -8.80 12.59 -6.25
CA PHE A 279 -8.16 13.32 -7.34
C PHE A 279 -8.49 14.82 -7.26
N TYR A 280 -7.49 15.68 -7.42
CA TYR A 280 -7.69 17.12 -7.54
C TYR A 280 -6.48 17.84 -8.15
N ASN A 281 -6.72 18.98 -8.80
CA ASN A 281 -5.68 19.88 -9.33
C ASN A 281 -4.67 19.23 -10.29
N ASN A 282 -5.00 18.10 -10.90
CA ASN A 282 -4.16 17.56 -11.96
C ASN A 282 -4.40 18.33 -13.27
N SER A 283 -3.43 18.33 -14.18
CA SER A 283 -3.47 19.11 -15.43
C SER A 283 -2.98 18.30 -16.62
N ALA A 284 -3.72 18.36 -17.72
CA ALA A 284 -3.41 17.83 -19.04
C ALA A 284 -4.34 18.52 -20.07
N ASP A 285 -4.16 18.28 -21.36
CA ASP A 285 -5.11 18.78 -22.37
C ASP A 285 -6.48 18.08 -22.25
N TYR A 286 -6.46 16.76 -22.05
CA TYR A 286 -7.64 15.93 -21.86
C TYR A 286 -7.50 14.96 -20.68
N GLY A 287 -8.64 14.73 -19.99
CA GLY A 287 -8.71 13.85 -18.83
C GLY A 287 -7.74 14.29 -17.73
N THR A 288 -7.91 15.51 -17.22
CA THR A 288 -7.02 16.12 -16.22
C THR A 288 -6.83 15.21 -15.01
N GLU A 289 -7.91 14.65 -14.47
CA GLU A 289 -7.83 13.71 -13.34
C GLU A 289 -7.59 12.27 -13.81
N LEU A 290 -8.38 11.82 -14.78
CA LEU A 290 -8.36 10.47 -15.32
C LEU A 290 -8.64 10.52 -16.82
N PHE A 291 -7.80 9.84 -17.59
CA PHE A 291 -7.99 9.63 -19.03
C PHE A 291 -7.88 8.15 -19.36
N ARG A 292 -8.78 7.67 -20.23
CA ARG A 292 -8.68 6.36 -20.86
C ARG A 292 -8.64 6.54 -22.36
N ASP A 293 -7.65 5.95 -23.01
CA ASP A 293 -7.64 5.88 -24.46
C ASP A 293 -8.70 4.90 -24.96
N HIS A 294 -9.28 5.18 -26.13
CA HIS A 294 -10.30 4.33 -26.73
C HIS A 294 -9.80 3.78 -28.07
N ASP A 295 -10.17 2.55 -28.41
CA ASP A 295 -9.95 2.07 -29.78
C ASP A 295 -10.77 2.95 -30.74
N GLU A 296 -10.15 3.41 -31.84
CA GLU A 296 -10.76 4.31 -32.85
C GLU A 296 -12.11 3.78 -33.40
N ASP A 297 -12.37 2.48 -33.28
CA ASP A 297 -13.56 1.78 -33.78
C ASP A 297 -14.73 1.68 -32.77
N THR A 298 -14.63 2.26 -31.57
CA THR A 298 -15.68 2.12 -30.54
C THR A 298 -16.32 3.45 -30.16
N THR A 299 -17.63 3.59 -30.43
CA THR A 299 -18.47 4.68 -29.89
C THR A 299 -18.95 4.40 -28.47
N ASN A 300 -18.62 3.22 -27.94
CA ASN A 300 -18.97 2.76 -26.60
C ASN A 300 -17.81 3.05 -25.65
N TRP A 301 -17.87 4.19 -24.98
CA TRP A 301 -17.05 4.51 -23.83
C TRP A 301 -17.22 3.39 -22.79
N THR A 302 -16.18 2.59 -22.55
CA THR A 302 -16.22 1.65 -21.43
C THR A 302 -15.72 2.38 -20.19
N PRO A 303 -16.58 2.62 -19.17
CA PRO A 303 -16.18 3.32 -17.98
C PRO A 303 -15.01 2.58 -17.33
N ILE A 304 -14.00 3.34 -16.89
CA ILE A 304 -13.13 2.84 -15.83
C ILE A 304 -13.99 2.81 -14.56
N TYR A 305 -14.03 1.66 -13.89
CA TYR A 305 -14.68 1.58 -12.59
C TYR A 305 -13.79 2.29 -11.56
N ALA A 306 -14.24 3.47 -11.13
CA ALA A 306 -13.68 4.28 -10.04
C ALA A 306 -14.71 4.37 -8.91
#